data_AF-A0A923XEZ6-F1
#
_entry.id   AF-A0A923XEZ6-F1
#
_cell.length_a   1.000
_cell.length_b   1.000
_cell.length_c   1.000
_cell.angle_alpha   90.00
_cell.angle_beta   90.00
_cell.angle_gamma   90.00
#
_symmetry.space_group_name_H-M   'P 1'
#
loop_
_entity.id
_entity.type
_entity.pdbx_description
1 polymer ?
#
loop_
_entity_poly.entity_id
_entity_poly.type
_entity_poly.pdbx_seq_one_letter_code
_entity_poly.pdbx_strand_id
1 'polypeptide(L)'
;MTQLIQGFIKIIIFILVLAGGALIYKNQLNTQKALTPISSSKALALKKYLLKYEDPQRVEIFGLSDKFAVEIKEIKKLKIAQSPASDFYVTIQLFSDENDKNAPLIAQIRFIDLKSGNLRKEESINLE
;
A
#
# COMPACT_ATOMS: atom_id res chain seq x y z
N MET A 1 36.48 -6.92 -51.59
CA MET A 1 35.83 -5.85 -50.81
C MET A 1 34.58 -6.32 -50.04
N THR A 2 34.05 -7.53 -50.31
CA THR A 2 32.83 -8.09 -49.70
C THR A 2 33.04 -8.82 -48.35
N GLN A 3 34.22 -9.41 -48.11
CA GLN A 3 34.47 -10.19 -46.88
C GLN A 3 34.75 -9.34 -45.62
N LEU A 4 35.38 -8.17 -45.78
CA LEU A 4 35.61 -7.22 -44.68
C LEU A 4 34.28 -6.64 -44.16
N ILE A 5 33.36 -6.32 -45.06
CA ILE A 5 32.04 -5.75 -44.72
C ILE A 5 31.19 -6.76 -43.94
N GLN A 6 31.22 -8.04 -44.33
CA GLN A 6 30.50 -9.10 -43.59
C GLN A 6 31.09 -9.34 -42.18
N GLY A 7 32.40 -9.19 -42.00
CA GLY A 7 33.04 -9.26 -40.68
C GLY A 7 32.57 -8.14 -39.74
N PHE A 8 32.51 -6.90 -40.23
CA PHE A 8 32.03 -5.75 -39.46
C PHE A 8 30.54 -5.87 -39.08
N ILE A 9 29.70 -6.34 -39.99
CA ILE A 9 28.26 -6.53 -39.71
C ILE A 9 28.04 -7.55 -38.58
N LYS A 10 28.80 -8.65 -38.55
CA LYS A 10 28.69 -9.66 -37.48
C LYS A 10 29.10 -9.10 -36.11
N ILE A 11 30.13 -8.26 -36.06
CA ILE A 11 30.59 -7.61 -34.82
C ILE A 11 29.53 -6.63 -34.30
N ILE A 12 28.92 -5.83 -35.18
CA ILE A 12 27.85 -4.89 -34.82
C ILE A 12 26.62 -5.62 -34.25
N ILE A 13 26.21 -6.72 -34.88
CA ILE A 13 25.09 -7.54 -34.40
C ILE A 13 25.41 -8.15 -33.03
N PHE A 14 26.63 -8.63 -32.81
CA PHE A 14 27.03 -9.21 -31.53
C PHE A 14 27.02 -8.18 -30.39
N ILE A 15 27.47 -6.95 -30.65
CA ILE A 15 27.43 -5.85 -29.68
C ILE A 15 25.98 -5.46 -29.36
N LEU A 16 25.08 -5.44 -30.35
CA LEU A 16 23.65 -5.15 -30.14
C LEU A 16 22.95 -6.21 -29.29
N VAL A 17 23.27 -7.49 -29.47
CA VAL A 17 22.70 -8.59 -28.66
C VAL A 17 23.21 -8.51 -27.21
N LEU A 18 24.50 -8.21 -27.00
CA LEU A 18 25.06 -8.04 -25.65
C LEU A 18 24.48 -6.81 -24.92
N ALA A 19 24.33 -5.68 -25.62
CA ALA A 19 23.73 -4.48 -25.06
C ALA A 19 22.24 -4.67 -24.74
N GLY A 20 21.50 -5.35 -25.63
CA GLY A 20 20.09 -5.72 -25.41
C GLY A 20 19.91 -6.66 -24.22
N GLY A 21 20.76 -7.68 -24.09
CA GLY A 21 20.75 -8.63 -22.97
C GLY A 21 21.02 -7.95 -21.61
N ALA A 22 22.00 -7.04 -21.54
CA ALA A 22 22.32 -6.31 -20.32
C ALA A 22 21.18 -5.36 -19.87
N LEU A 23 20.47 -4.74 -20.82
CA LEU A 23 19.31 -3.89 -20.56
C LEU A 23 18.13 -4.70 -20.00
N ILE A 24 17.86 -5.88 -20.56
CA ILE A 24 16.80 -6.77 -20.08
C ILE A 24 17.10 -7.29 -18.67
N TYR A 25 18.35 -7.67 -18.39
CA TYR A 25 18.76 -8.19 -17.08
C TYR A 25 18.69 -7.12 -15.97
N LYS A 26 19.11 -5.88 -16.27
CA LYS A 26 18.99 -4.75 -15.34
C LYS A 26 17.53 -4.36 -15.10
N ASN A 27 16.68 -4.48 -16.12
CA ASN A 27 15.25 -4.22 -15.97
C ASN A 27 14.60 -5.26 -15.06
N GLN A 28 14.88 -6.56 -15.23
CA GLN A 28 14.32 -7.61 -14.36
C GLN A 28 14.70 -7.46 -12.88
N LEU A 29 15.93 -7.04 -12.56
CA LEU A 29 16.37 -6.76 -11.17
C LEU A 29 15.65 -5.55 -10.55
N ASN A 30 15.30 -4.54 -11.35
CA ASN A 30 14.49 -3.40 -10.89
C ASN A 30 12.99 -3.73 -10.84
N THR A 31 12.48 -4.59 -11.72
CA THR A 31 11.07 -5.05 -11.71
C THR A 31 10.78 -6.00 -10.54
N GLN A 32 11.77 -6.72 -10.00
CA GLN A 32 11.56 -7.48 -8.76
C GLN A 32 11.53 -6.58 -7.50
N LYS A 33 12.17 -5.40 -7.55
CA LYS A 33 12.12 -4.40 -6.45
C LYS A 33 10.94 -3.44 -6.56
N ALA A 34 10.34 -3.30 -7.73
CA ALA A 34 9.18 -2.46 -7.98
C ALA A 34 7.99 -3.34 -8.37
N LEU A 35 6.99 -3.42 -7.47
CA LEU A 35 5.66 -4.02 -7.64
C LEU A 35 5.44 -5.34 -6.87
N THR A 36 5.29 -5.22 -5.56
CA THR A 36 4.09 -5.78 -4.93
C THR A 36 3.18 -4.62 -4.52
N PRO A 37 2.24 -4.16 -5.37
CA PRO A 37 1.09 -3.43 -4.87
C PRO A 37 0.13 -4.49 -4.29
N ILE A 38 0.59 -5.22 -3.27
CA ILE A 38 -0.34 -5.98 -2.44
C ILE A 38 -0.87 -4.93 -1.47
N SER A 39 -1.82 -4.12 -1.93
CA SER A 39 -2.81 -3.62 -1.00
C SER A 39 -3.57 -4.87 -0.57
N SER A 40 -3.30 -5.41 0.63
CA SER A 40 -4.11 -6.50 1.18
C SER A 40 -5.61 -6.19 0.99
N SER A 41 -6.40 -7.25 0.80
CA SER A 41 -7.87 -7.15 0.72
C SER A 41 -8.42 -6.31 1.87
N LYS A 42 -7.86 -6.49 3.08
CA LYS A 42 -8.18 -5.76 4.32
C LYS A 42 -7.89 -4.27 4.22
N ALA A 43 -6.71 -3.89 3.72
CA ALA A 43 -6.35 -2.49 3.50
C ALA A 43 -7.25 -1.82 2.46
N LEU A 44 -7.61 -2.54 1.39
CA LEU A 44 -8.54 -2.04 0.40
C LEU A 44 -9.97 -1.91 0.96
N ALA A 45 -10.42 -2.86 1.78
CA ALA A 45 -11.72 -2.83 2.44
C ALA A 45 -11.85 -1.61 3.34
N LEU A 46 -10.85 -1.35 4.20
CA LEU A 46 -10.82 -0.15 5.03
C LEU A 46 -10.82 1.13 4.19
N LYS A 47 -10.01 1.19 3.13
CA LYS A 47 -9.98 2.35 2.23
C LYS A 47 -11.35 2.61 1.60
N LYS A 48 -12.00 1.58 1.05
CA LYS A 48 -13.34 1.69 0.47
C LYS A 48 -14.38 2.16 1.50
N TYR A 49 -14.24 1.73 2.75
CA TYR A 49 -15.11 2.17 3.82
C TYR A 49 -14.93 3.66 4.13
N LEU A 50 -13.69 4.12 4.29
CA LEU A 50 -13.37 5.51 4.60
C LEU A 50 -13.78 6.48 3.48
N LEU A 51 -13.74 6.05 2.21
CA LEU A 51 -14.17 6.85 1.05
C LEU A 51 -15.67 7.19 1.05
N LYS A 52 -16.47 6.61 1.95
CA LYS A 52 -17.89 6.97 2.12
C LYS A 52 -18.09 8.25 2.93
N TYR A 53 -17.03 8.74 3.56
CA TYR A 53 -17.06 9.90 4.45
C TYR A 53 -16.33 11.08 3.83
N GLU A 54 -16.58 12.26 4.41
CA GLU A 54 -15.81 13.46 4.07
C GLU A 54 -14.33 13.27 4.42
N ASP A 55 -13.46 13.96 3.68
CA ASP A 55 -12.02 13.89 3.91
C ASP A 55 -11.67 14.50 5.28
N PRO A 56 -11.05 13.73 6.20
CA PRO A 56 -10.65 14.24 7.50
C PRO A 56 -9.44 15.17 7.39
N GLN A 57 -9.16 15.95 8.44
CA GLN A 57 -7.96 16.79 8.47
C GLN A 57 -6.69 15.95 8.65
N ARG A 58 -6.76 14.90 9.48
CA ARG A 58 -5.71 13.89 9.65
C ARG A 58 -6.30 12.51 9.92
N VAL A 59 -5.50 11.49 9.68
CA VAL A 59 -5.82 10.10 10.02
C VAL A 59 -4.69 9.52 10.86
N GLU A 60 -5.04 8.93 12.00
CA GLU A 60 -4.12 8.24 12.89
C GLU A 60 -4.47 6.75 12.94
N ILE A 61 -3.49 5.87 12.70
CA ILE A 61 -3.72 4.42 12.62
C ILE A 61 -2.87 3.71 13.67
N PHE A 62 -3.53 3.01 14.58
CA PHE A 62 -2.94 2.26 15.68
C PHE A 62 -3.14 0.76 15.44
N GLY A 63 -2.07 -0.01 15.67
CA GLY A 63 -2.12 -1.47 15.62
C GLY A 63 -1.98 -2.01 17.03
N LEU A 64 -2.95 -2.83 17.45
CA LEU A 64 -3.06 -3.38 18.81
C LEU A 64 -3.06 -4.92 18.81
N SER A 65 -2.79 -5.54 17.66
CA SER A 65 -2.77 -6.99 17.50
C SER A 65 -1.47 -7.44 16.81
N ASP A 66 -0.90 -8.54 17.31
CA ASP A 66 0.30 -9.14 16.74
C ASP A 66 -0.04 -10.20 15.70
N LYS A 67 -1.20 -10.88 15.84
CA LYS A 67 -1.72 -11.87 14.89
C LYS A 67 -1.78 -11.37 13.45
N PHE A 68 -2.12 -10.09 13.25
CA PHE A 68 -2.24 -9.44 11.93
C PHE A 68 -1.16 -8.37 11.70
N ALA A 69 0.04 -8.55 12.27
CA ALA A 69 1.11 -7.54 12.21
C ALA A 69 1.51 -7.16 10.76
N VAL A 70 1.41 -8.07 9.80
CA VAL A 70 1.72 -7.80 8.38
C VAL A 70 0.66 -6.89 7.78
N GLU A 71 -0.61 -7.24 7.93
CA GLU A 71 -1.73 -6.46 7.39
C GLU A 71 -1.86 -5.10 8.08
N ILE A 72 -1.63 -5.02 9.38
CA ILE A 72 -1.57 -3.74 10.11
C ILE A 72 -0.46 -2.85 9.55
N LYS A 73 0.73 -3.39 9.25
CA LYS A 73 1.82 -2.63 8.63
C LYS A 73 1.44 -2.11 7.23
N GLU A 74 0.64 -2.86 6.48
CA GLU A 74 0.13 -2.42 5.19
C GLU A 74 -0.95 -1.35 5.34
N ILE A 75 -1.90 -1.53 6.25
CA ILE A 75 -2.96 -0.57 6.54
C ILE A 75 -2.36 0.77 6.97
N LYS A 76 -1.32 0.78 7.79
CA LYS A 76 -0.60 1.99 8.19
C LYS A 76 0.04 2.76 7.02
N LYS A 77 0.26 2.11 5.88
CA LYS A 77 0.79 2.75 4.66
C LYS A 77 -0.30 3.29 3.75
N LEU A 78 -1.58 3.11 4.09
CA LEU A 78 -2.70 3.59 3.29
C LEU A 78 -2.63 5.11 3.15
N LYS A 79 -2.65 5.57 1.90
CA LYS A 79 -2.87 6.98 1.58
C LYS A 79 -4.38 7.22 1.56
N ILE A 80 -4.84 7.97 2.55
CA ILE A 80 -6.23 8.45 2.68
C ILE A 80 -6.21 9.94 2.35
N ALA A 81 -7.17 10.37 1.54
CA ALA A 81 -7.33 11.77 1.19
C ALA A 81 -7.62 12.57 2.47
N GLN A 82 -7.04 13.76 2.56
CA GLN A 82 -7.13 14.63 3.73
C GLN A 82 -7.42 16.05 3.26
N SER A 83 -8.28 16.74 3.99
CA SER A 83 -8.66 18.13 3.70
C SER A 83 -8.24 19.02 4.88
N PRO A 84 -7.31 19.97 4.69
CA PRO A 84 -6.91 20.91 5.75
C PRO A 84 -8.07 21.75 6.30
N ALA A 85 -9.14 21.92 5.50
CA ALA A 85 -10.35 22.66 5.86
C ALA A 85 -11.35 21.84 6.69
N SER A 86 -11.12 20.52 6.84
CA SER A 86 -11.97 19.64 7.65
C SER A 86 -11.89 20.01 9.13
N ASP A 87 -13.00 19.88 9.83
CA ASP A 87 -13.17 20.24 11.24
C ASP A 87 -13.13 19.00 12.18
N PHE A 88 -12.76 17.84 11.64
CA PHE A 88 -12.54 16.61 12.38
C PHE A 88 -11.28 15.87 11.94
N TYR A 89 -10.85 14.94 12.79
CA TYR A 89 -9.85 13.94 12.43
C TYR A 89 -10.34 12.54 12.75
N VAL A 90 -9.69 11.54 12.17
CA VAL A 90 -10.07 10.14 12.33
C VAL A 90 -8.97 9.38 13.04
N THR A 91 -9.34 8.57 14.02
CA THR A 91 -8.46 7.55 14.62
C THR A 91 -8.97 6.16 14.27
N ILE A 92 -8.05 5.27 13.91
CA ILE A 92 -8.34 3.89 13.51
C ILE A 92 -7.54 2.96 14.40
N GLN A 93 -8.21 2.14 15.19
CA GLN A 93 -7.60 1.13 16.04
C GLN A 93 -7.85 -0.26 15.44
N LEU A 94 -6.77 -0.99 15.16
CA LEU A 94 -6.80 -2.32 14.56
C LEU A 94 -6.49 -3.37 15.62
N PHE A 95 -7.42 -4.29 15.86
CA PHE A 95 -7.27 -5.35 16.86
C PHE A 95 -7.97 -6.65 16.44
N SER A 96 -7.56 -7.74 17.07
CA SER A 96 -8.18 -9.06 16.99
C SER A 96 -8.09 -9.68 18.38
N ASP A 97 -8.98 -10.62 18.69
CA ASP A 97 -8.74 -11.51 19.84
C ASP A 97 -7.53 -12.40 19.51
N GLU A 98 -6.52 -12.38 20.38
CA GLU A 98 -5.28 -13.15 20.24
C GLU A 98 -5.46 -14.61 20.68
N ASN A 99 -6.50 -14.91 21.47
CA ASN A 99 -6.75 -16.26 21.99
C ASN A 99 -7.62 -17.09 21.04
N ASP A 100 -8.36 -16.44 20.14
CA ASP A 100 -9.18 -17.10 19.12
C ASP A 100 -8.50 -17.09 17.75
N LYS A 101 -8.19 -18.30 17.25
CA LYS A 101 -7.58 -18.50 15.93
C LYS A 101 -8.46 -17.96 14.79
N ASN A 102 -9.77 -17.99 14.95
CA ASN A 102 -10.72 -17.56 13.93
C ASN A 102 -11.17 -16.10 14.11
N ALA A 103 -10.71 -15.40 15.15
CA ALA A 103 -11.08 -14.01 15.34
C ALA A 103 -10.60 -13.15 14.16
N PRO A 104 -11.49 -12.34 13.58
CA PRO A 104 -11.16 -11.47 12.47
C PRO A 104 -10.37 -10.23 12.91
N LEU A 105 -9.71 -9.58 11.96
CA LEU A 105 -9.19 -8.24 12.18
C LEU A 105 -10.32 -7.22 12.18
N ILE A 106 -10.50 -6.52 13.29
CA ILE A 106 -11.49 -5.45 13.46
C ILE A 106 -10.79 -4.09 13.35
N ALA A 107 -11.42 -3.16 12.65
CA ALA A 107 -11.06 -1.75 12.66
C ALA A 107 -12.14 -0.93 13.39
N GLN A 108 -11.78 -0.35 14.53
CA GLN A 108 -12.58 0.65 15.23
C GLN A 108 -12.16 2.04 14.75
N ILE A 109 -13.11 2.77 14.17
CA ILE A 109 -12.92 4.06 13.52
C ILE A 109 -13.67 5.11 14.33
N ARG A 110 -12.95 6.10 14.84
CA ARG A 110 -13.54 7.21 15.60
C ARG A 110 -13.33 8.52 14.85
N PHE A 111 -14.41 9.28 14.71
CA PHE A 111 -14.43 10.62 14.14
C PHE A 111 -14.45 11.61 15.30
N ILE A 112 -13.40 12.42 15.41
CA ILE A 112 -13.18 13.29 16.56
C ILE A 112 -13.19 14.74 16.09
N ASP A 113 -14.04 15.54 16.72
CA ASP A 113 -14.13 16.98 16.49
C ASP A 113 -12.82 17.67 16.86
N LEU A 114 -12.25 18.48 15.97
CA LEU A 114 -10.96 19.13 16.21
C LEU A 114 -11.02 20.25 17.25
N LYS A 115 -12.16 20.94 17.38
CA LYS A 115 -12.29 22.10 18.25
C LYS A 115 -12.56 21.70 19.70
N SER A 116 -13.44 20.73 19.88
CA SER A 116 -13.94 20.28 21.18
C SER A 116 -13.28 19.00 21.67
N GLY A 117 -12.65 18.21 20.78
CA GLY A 117 -12.13 16.88 21.11
C GLY A 117 -13.23 15.83 21.33
N ASN A 118 -14.50 16.19 21.09
CA ASN A 118 -15.62 15.30 21.30
C ASN A 118 -15.69 14.23 20.21
N LEU A 119 -16.12 13.04 20.60
CA LEU A 119 -16.48 11.98 19.67
C LEU A 119 -17.73 12.40 18.89
N ARG A 120 -17.60 12.51 17.57
CA ARG A 120 -18.74 12.75 16.67
C ARG A 120 -19.43 11.44 16.31
N LYS A 121 -18.63 10.41 16.05
CA LYS A 121 -19.10 9.11 15.59
C LYS A 121 -18.05 8.05 15.88
N GLU A 122 -18.51 6.84 16.17
CA GLU A 122 -17.67 5.65 16.25
C GLU A 122 -18.32 4.50 15.47
N GLU A 123 -17.50 3.77 14.72
CA GLU A 123 -17.93 2.58 13.98
C GLU A 123 -16.88 1.50 14.07
N SER A 124 -17.32 0.24 14.02
CA SER A 124 -16.45 -0.92 13.98
C SER A 124 -16.77 -1.73 12.73
N ILE A 125 -15.73 -2.09 11.98
CA ILE A 125 -15.85 -2.92 10.79
C ILE A 125 -14.98 -4.17 10.90
N ASN A 126 -15.52 -5.28 10.42
CA ASN A 126 -14.75 -6.49 10.15
C ASN A 126 -14.02 -6.31 8.81
N LEU A 127 -12.72 -6.59 8.79
CA LEU A 127 -11.87 -6.47 7.60
C LEU A 127 -11.62 -7.79 6.86
N GLU A 128 -12.13 -8.92 7.34
CA GLU A 128 -12.14 -10.20 6.62
C GLU A 128 -13.20 -10.26 5.51
#